data_AF-A0A8C6H694-F1
#
_entry.id   AF-A0A8C6H694-F1
#
_cell.length_a   1.000
_cell.length_b   1.000
_cell.length_c   1.000
_cell.angle_alpha   90.00
_cell.angle_beta   90.00
_cell.angle_gamma   90.00
#
_symmetry.space_group_name_H-M   'P 1'
#
loop_
_entity.id
_entity.type
_entity.pdbx_description
1 polymer ?
#
loop_
_entity_poly.entity_id
_entity_poly.type
_entity_poly.pdbx_seq_one_letter_code
_entity_poly.pdbx_strand_id
1 'polypeptide(L)'
;MAAVTVNSAKRGLRAELKQRLRALSAEERLRQSLLLTQKVIAHNQYQNSKRISIFLSMQDEVETEEIIKDIFKQGKICFIPRYQFQSNHMDMVRLKSPEEIALLPKTSWNIHQPGEGDVREEALSTGKASFLTSKHLPWCTLFPLISEASMVILG
;
A
#
# COMPACT_ATOMS: atom_id res chain seq x y z
N MET A 1 2.96 -27.04 -17.11
CA MET A 1 1.50 -27.21 -17.04
C MET A 1 0.91 -26.62 -15.77
N ALA A 2 1.20 -27.16 -14.57
CA ALA A 2 0.61 -26.67 -13.31
C ALA A 2 0.80 -25.16 -13.02
N ALA A 3 2.01 -24.62 -13.21
CA ALA A 3 2.27 -23.19 -12.99
C ALA A 3 1.47 -22.27 -13.93
N VAL A 4 1.24 -22.71 -15.18
CA VAL A 4 0.46 -21.97 -16.17
C VAL A 4 -1.03 -21.95 -15.79
N THR A 5 -1.55 -23.08 -15.31
CA THR A 5 -2.92 -23.20 -14.80
C THR A 5 -3.15 -22.35 -13.54
N VAL A 6 -2.17 -22.29 -12.64
CA VAL A 6 -2.24 -21.43 -11.45
C VAL A 6 -2.23 -19.96 -11.84
N ASN A 7 -1.39 -19.55 -12.81
CA ASN A 7 -1.33 -18.17 -13.26
C ASN A 7 -2.63 -17.74 -13.98
N SER A 8 -3.22 -18.60 -14.81
CA SER A 8 -4.49 -18.30 -15.48
C SER A 8 -5.65 -18.19 -14.49
N ALA A 9 -5.72 -19.07 -13.48
CA ALA A 9 -6.72 -19.00 -12.42
C ALA A 9 -6.60 -17.72 -11.59
N LYS A 10 -5.38 -17.33 -11.18
CA LYS A 10 -5.14 -16.06 -10.47
C LYS A 10 -5.55 -14.85 -11.32
N ARG A 11 -5.24 -14.87 -12.62
CA ARG A 11 -5.63 -13.80 -13.55
C ARG A 11 -7.16 -13.67 -13.66
N GLY A 12 -7.87 -14.79 -13.80
CA GLY A 12 -9.33 -14.81 -13.84
C GLY A 12 -9.96 -14.22 -12.58
N LEU A 13 -9.51 -14.68 -11.40
CA LEU A 13 -10.00 -14.19 -10.12
C LEU A 13 -9.71 -12.69 -9.91
N ARG A 14 -8.53 -12.22 -10.30
CA ARG A 14 -8.19 -10.79 -10.20
C ARG A 14 -9.06 -9.92 -11.10
N ALA A 15 -9.33 -10.36 -12.32
CA ALA A 15 -10.20 -9.64 -13.23
C ALA A 15 -11.61 -9.49 -12.64
N GLU A 16 -12.15 -10.57 -12.07
CA GLU A 16 -13.44 -10.56 -11.39
C GLU A 16 -13.45 -9.62 -10.18
N LEU A 17 -12.45 -9.70 -9.31
CA LEU A 17 -12.33 -8.83 -8.13
C LEU A 17 -12.21 -7.36 -8.55
N LYS A 18 -11.43 -7.05 -9.58
CA LYS A 18 -11.28 -5.70 -10.12
C LYS A 18 -12.60 -5.15 -10.66
N GLN A 19 -13.38 -5.97 -11.35
CA GLN A 19 -14.71 -5.59 -11.82
C GLN A 19 -15.65 -5.26 -10.64
N ARG A 20 -15.64 -6.09 -9.59
CA ARG A 20 -16.45 -5.83 -8.38
C ARG A 20 -16.01 -4.55 -7.66
N LEU A 21 -14.70 -4.31 -7.51
CA LEU A 21 -14.15 -3.12 -6.87
C LEU A 21 -14.48 -1.83 -7.64
N ARG A 22 -14.46 -1.88 -8.97
CA ARG A 22 -14.86 -0.76 -9.84
C ARG A 22 -16.36 -0.47 -9.78
N ALA A 23 -17.19 -1.48 -9.53
CA ALA A 23 -18.63 -1.32 -9.40
C ALA A 23 -19.06 -0.72 -8.04
N LEU A 24 -18.17 -0.68 -7.04
CA LEU A 24 -18.43 -0.02 -5.77
C LEU A 24 -18.49 1.51 -5.94
N SER A 25 -19.53 2.12 -5.36
CA SER A 25 -19.63 3.58 -5.32
C SER A 25 -18.52 4.18 -4.45
N ALA A 26 -18.16 5.44 -4.75
CA ALA A 26 -17.19 6.17 -3.94
C ALA A 26 -17.64 6.31 -2.47
N GLU A 27 -18.95 6.48 -2.24
CA GLU A 27 -19.53 6.56 -0.89
C GLU A 27 -19.36 5.26 -0.11
N GLU A 28 -19.64 4.10 -0.73
CA GLU A 28 -19.49 2.81 -0.07
C GLU A 28 -18.01 2.50 0.21
N ARG A 29 -17.12 2.85 -0.73
CA ARG A 29 -15.66 2.74 -0.53
C ARG A 29 -15.21 3.59 0.65
N LEU A 30 -15.67 4.83 0.75
CA LEU A 30 -15.36 5.71 1.87
C LEU A 30 -15.89 5.15 3.19
N ARG A 31 -17.15 4.68 3.21
CA ARG A 31 -17.77 4.07 4.39
C ARG A 31 -16.97 2.87 4.89
N GLN A 32 -16.60 1.95 4.00
CA GLN A 32 -15.78 0.78 4.35
C GLN A 32 -14.38 1.17 4.80
N SER A 33 -13.79 2.19 4.18
CA SER A 33 -12.46 2.71 4.56
C SER A 33 -12.47 3.26 5.99
N LEU A 34 -13.49 4.05 6.36
CA LEU A 34 -13.64 4.56 7.73
C LEU A 34 -13.78 3.43 8.76
N LEU A 35 -14.57 2.40 8.47
CA LEU A 35 -14.72 1.23 9.34
C LEU A 35 -13.39 0.46 9.48
N LEU A 36 -12.63 0.32 8.39
CA LEU A 36 -11.33 -0.32 8.42
C LEU A 36 -10.33 0.50 9.23
N THR A 37 -10.30 1.82 9.05
CA THR A 37 -9.47 2.74 9.84
C THR A 37 -9.74 2.59 11.33
N GLN A 38 -11.00 2.57 11.76
CA GLN A 38 -11.35 2.35 13.17
C GLN A 38 -10.81 1.00 13.69
N LYS A 39 -10.94 -0.07 12.90
CA LYS A 39 -10.42 -1.40 13.27
C LYS A 39 -8.90 -1.41 13.35
N VAL A 40 -8.21 -0.77 12.41
CA VAL A 40 -6.74 -0.68 12.39
C VAL A 40 -6.25 0.08 13.61
N ILE A 41 -6.84 1.25 13.90
CA ILE A 41 -6.46 2.06 15.05
C ILE A 41 -6.73 1.31 16.36
N ALA A 42 -7.85 0.60 16.49
CA ALA A 42 -8.15 -0.19 17.69
C ALA A 42 -7.28 -1.44 17.85
N HIS A 43 -6.51 -1.84 16.83
CA HIS A 43 -5.81 -3.13 16.84
C HIS A 43 -4.51 -3.07 17.65
N ASN A 44 -4.31 -4.01 18.59
CA ASN A 44 -3.15 -4.04 19.49
C ASN A 44 -1.79 -3.98 18.77
N GLN A 45 -1.66 -4.67 17.63
CA GLN A 45 -0.41 -4.63 16.87
C GLN A 45 -0.11 -3.24 16.33
N TYR A 46 -1.13 -2.50 15.88
CA TYR A 46 -0.97 -1.12 15.43
C TYR A 46 -0.57 -0.21 16.59
N GLN A 47 -1.29 -0.31 17.70
CA GLN A 47 -1.03 0.48 18.91
C GLN A 47 0.42 0.30 19.40
N ASN A 48 0.92 -0.93 19.43
CA ASN A 48 2.29 -1.25 19.86
C ASN A 48 3.38 -0.98 18.79
N SER A 49 3.00 -0.74 17.54
CA SER A 49 3.95 -0.47 16.46
C SER A 49 4.51 0.94 16.56
N LYS A 50 5.84 1.07 16.47
CA LYS A 50 6.54 2.37 16.42
C LYS A 50 6.95 2.79 15.01
N ARG A 51 7.13 1.80 14.12
CA ARG A 51 7.58 1.97 12.73
C ARG A 51 6.56 1.26 11.86
N ILE A 52 5.90 1.98 10.95
CA ILE A 52 4.78 1.48 10.18
C ILE A 52 5.01 1.72 8.69
N SER A 53 4.86 0.65 7.92
CA SER A 53 4.85 0.69 6.46
C SER A 53 3.40 0.66 5.96
N ILE A 54 3.03 1.63 5.11
CA ILE A 54 1.68 1.81 4.59
C ILE A 54 1.72 2.26 3.11
N PHE A 55 0.74 1.85 2.32
CA PHE A 55 0.61 2.26 0.92
C PHE A 55 -0.24 3.52 0.78
N LEU A 56 -0.05 4.26 -0.32
CA LEU A 56 -0.92 5.37 -0.71
C LEU A 56 -2.01 4.83 -1.63
N SER A 57 -3.27 5.05 -1.26
CA SER A 57 -4.42 4.46 -1.92
C SER A 57 -4.56 4.88 -3.38
N MET A 58 -4.87 3.90 -4.23
CA MET A 58 -5.42 4.15 -5.57
C MET A 58 -6.96 4.27 -5.52
N GLN A 59 -7.55 4.75 -6.62
CA GLN A 59 -9.00 4.98 -6.71
C GLN A 59 -9.85 3.72 -6.42
N ASP A 60 -9.35 2.52 -6.72
CA ASP A 60 -10.05 1.25 -6.51
C ASP A 60 -9.64 0.51 -5.23
N GLU A 61 -8.91 1.18 -4.33
CA GLU A 61 -8.44 0.63 -3.06
C GLU A 61 -9.15 1.26 -1.85
N VAL A 62 -8.86 0.73 -0.67
CA VAL A 62 -9.30 1.32 0.61
C VAL A 62 -8.49 2.59 0.87
N GLU A 63 -9.14 3.66 1.33
CA GLU A 63 -8.49 4.93 1.66
C GLU A 63 -7.63 4.79 2.94
N THR A 64 -6.34 5.13 2.83
CA THR A 64 -5.36 5.03 3.92
C THR A 64 -5.02 6.38 4.56
N GLU A 65 -5.53 7.49 4.03
CA GLU A 65 -5.19 8.85 4.46
C GLU A 65 -5.41 9.06 5.97
N GLU A 66 -6.56 8.62 6.50
CA GLU A 66 -6.88 8.76 7.92
C GLU A 66 -5.97 7.91 8.82
N ILE A 67 -5.50 6.75 8.33
CA ILE A 67 -4.52 5.94 9.04
C ILE A 67 -3.17 6.65 9.06
N ILE A 68 -2.75 7.26 7.94
CA ILE A 68 -1.52 8.05 7.86
C ILE A 68 -1.56 9.22 8.85
N LYS A 69 -2.66 9.98 8.87
CA LYS A 69 -2.86 11.07 9.85
C LYS A 69 -2.72 10.58 11.28
N ASP A 70 -3.33 9.44 11.63
CA ASP A 70 -3.21 8.87 12.97
C ASP A 70 -1.78 8.39 13.29
N ILE A 71 -1.07 7.78 12.34
CA ILE A 71 0.34 7.38 12.50
C ILE A 71 1.19 8.56 12.95
N PHE A 72 1.06 9.71 12.28
CA PHE A 72 1.79 10.92 12.64
C PHE A 72 1.30 11.54 13.95
N LYS A 73 -0.02 11.59 14.18
CA LYS A 73 -0.60 12.07 15.44
C LYS A 73 -0.08 11.30 16.66
N GLN A 74 0.14 10.00 16.51
CA GLN A 74 0.66 9.10 17.55
C GLN A 74 2.20 9.14 17.66
N GLY A 75 2.89 9.98 16.88
CA GLY A 75 4.35 10.08 16.87
C GLY A 75 5.07 8.82 16.35
N LYS A 76 4.38 8.00 15.55
CA LYS A 76 4.95 6.80 14.94
C LYS A 76 5.72 7.17 13.66
N ILE A 77 6.68 6.34 13.28
CA ILE A 77 7.47 6.53 12.05
C ILE A 77 6.69 5.91 10.88
N CYS A 78 6.41 6.70 9.85
CA CYS A 78 5.67 6.29 8.67
C CYS A 78 6.62 6.03 7.48
N PHE A 79 6.43 4.91 6.79
CA PHE A 79 7.13 4.55 5.56
C PHE A 79 6.14 4.27 4.43
N ILE A 80 6.41 4.81 3.25
CA ILE A 80 5.62 4.62 2.02
C ILE A 80 6.44 3.90 0.94
N PRO A 81 5.81 3.20 -0.01
CA PRO A 81 6.55 2.54 -1.07
C PRO A 81 7.16 3.55 -2.05
N ARG A 82 8.39 3.27 -2.50
CA ARG A 82 9.07 3.92 -3.63
C ARG A 82 9.47 2.84 -4.64
N TYR A 83 8.89 2.91 -5.82
CA TYR A 83 9.17 1.95 -6.90
C TYR A 83 10.37 2.39 -7.73
N GLN A 84 11.25 1.44 -8.01
CA GLN A 84 12.31 1.57 -9.01
C GLN A 84 11.83 0.93 -10.32
N PHE A 85 11.44 1.77 -11.28
CA PHE A 85 10.81 1.34 -12.54
C PHE A 85 11.68 0.39 -13.37
N GLN A 86 13.00 0.42 -13.18
CA GLN A 86 13.96 -0.33 -13.99
C GLN A 86 14.24 -1.75 -13.45
N SER A 87 13.91 -2.02 -12.18
CA SER A 87 14.40 -3.21 -11.46
C SER A 87 13.31 -4.04 -10.79
N ASN A 88 12.02 -3.71 -10.97
CA ASN A 88 10.90 -4.28 -10.19
C ASN A 88 11.13 -4.24 -8.67
N HIS A 89 12.02 -3.36 -8.22
CA HIS A 89 12.40 -3.22 -6.83
C HIS A 89 11.55 -2.15 -6.16
N MET A 90 11.25 -2.35 -4.88
CA MET A 90 10.45 -1.42 -4.09
C MET A 90 11.06 -1.28 -2.70
N ASP A 91 11.35 -0.03 -2.33
CA ASP A 91 11.82 0.32 -1.00
C ASP A 91 10.69 0.96 -0.20
N MET A 92 10.67 0.73 1.11
CA MET A 92 9.80 1.47 2.02
C MET A 92 10.59 2.66 2.57
N VAL A 93 10.23 3.87 2.15
CA VAL A 93 10.97 5.10 2.46
C VAL A 93 10.21 6.00 3.43
N ARG A 94 10.94 6.67 4.32
CA ARG A 94 10.34 7.47 5.38
C ARG A 94 9.64 8.72 4.86
N LEU A 95 8.41 8.89 5.33
CA LEU A 95 7.60 10.09 5.16
C LEU A 95 7.77 11.02 6.38
N LYS A 96 7.89 12.33 6.16
CA LYS A 96 8.14 13.32 7.22
C LYS A 96 6.85 13.90 7.79
N SER A 97 5.81 14.06 6.97
CA SER A 97 4.47 14.47 7.40
C SER A 97 3.40 13.99 6.42
N PRO A 98 2.10 13.99 6.81
CA PRO A 98 1.01 13.70 5.88
C PRO A 98 0.96 14.69 4.69
N GLU A 99 1.19 15.97 4.95
CA GLU A 99 1.07 17.05 3.97
C GLU A 99 2.15 16.94 2.88
N GLU A 100 3.30 16.35 3.21
CA GLU A 100 4.37 16.08 2.26
C GLU A 100 3.88 15.23 1.08
N ILE A 101 2.92 14.31 1.28
CA ILE A 101 2.42 13.43 0.23
C ILE A 101 1.96 14.22 -0.99
N ALA A 102 1.22 15.32 -0.77
CA ALA A 102 0.68 16.16 -1.84
C ALA A 102 1.79 16.88 -2.64
N LEU A 103 2.98 17.04 -2.06
CA LEU A 103 4.14 17.70 -2.68
C LEU A 103 5.05 16.73 -3.44
N LEU A 104 4.92 15.42 -3.20
CA LEU A 104 5.73 14.41 -3.87
C LEU A 104 5.36 14.33 -5.36
N PRO A 105 6.33 14.06 -6.26
CA PRO A 105 6.03 13.79 -7.65
C PRO A 105 5.17 12.54 -7.78
N LYS A 106 4.38 12.50 -8.85
CA LYS A 106 3.54 11.36 -9.17
C LYS A 106 4.23 10.44 -10.17
N THR A 107 4.04 9.15 -9.98
CA THR A 107 4.39 8.12 -10.96
C THR A 107 3.45 8.16 -12.16
N SER A 108 3.74 7.36 -13.20
CA SER A 108 2.82 7.09 -14.31
C SER A 108 1.48 6.49 -13.87
N TRP A 109 1.40 5.95 -12.65
CA TRP A 109 0.17 5.44 -12.03
C TRP A 109 -0.57 6.46 -11.16
N ASN A 110 -0.18 7.75 -11.23
CA ASN A 110 -0.79 8.83 -10.44
C ASN A 110 -0.61 8.66 -8.91
N ILE A 111 0.36 7.86 -8.47
CA ILE A 111 0.71 7.66 -7.06
C ILE A 111 1.91 8.53 -6.69
N HIS A 112 1.82 9.20 -5.55
CA HIS A 112 2.88 10.02 -4.99
C HIS A 112 4.05 9.17 -4.45
N GLN A 113 5.28 9.46 -4.85
CA GLN A 113 6.47 8.87 -4.24
C GLN A 113 7.66 9.83 -4.31
N PRO A 114 8.67 9.71 -3.44
CA PRO A 114 9.91 10.47 -3.58
C PRO A 114 10.60 10.19 -4.92
N GLY A 115 11.19 11.24 -5.51
CA GLY A 115 11.95 11.13 -6.77
C GLY A 115 13.25 10.35 -6.61
N GLU A 116 13.87 9.95 -7.72
CA GLU A 116 15.09 9.12 -7.71
C GLU A 116 16.28 9.79 -7.00
N GLY A 117 16.40 11.11 -7.07
CA GLY A 117 17.44 11.88 -6.39
C GLY A 117 17.15 12.19 -4.91
N ASP A 118 15.98 11.83 -4.40
CA ASP A 118 15.57 12.09 -3.02
C ASP A 118 16.05 10.97 -2.10
N VAL A 119 17.15 11.22 -1.39
CA VAL A 119 17.74 10.26 -0.45
C VAL A 119 16.90 10.21 0.82
N ARG A 120 16.30 9.04 1.08
CA ARG A 120 15.38 8.80 2.20
C ARG A 120 15.86 7.68 3.10
N GLU A 121 15.47 7.76 4.37
CA GLU A 121 15.62 6.64 5.30
C GLU A 121 14.76 5.47 4.83
N GLU A 122 15.41 4.34 4.56
CA GLU A 122 14.73 3.08 4.23
C GLU A 122 14.34 2.34 5.50
N ALA A 123 13.17 1.70 5.46
CA ALA A 123 12.62 1.00 6.61
C ALA A 123 13.57 -0.10 7.11
N LEU A 124 14.19 -0.86 6.20
CA LEU A 124 15.03 -2.02 6.51
C LEU A 124 16.44 -1.63 6.98
N SER A 125 16.97 -0.47 6.59
CA SER A 125 18.32 -0.03 6.96
C SER A 125 18.42 0.47 8.39
N THR A 126 17.28 0.84 9.00
CA THR A 126 17.20 1.49 10.32
C THR A 126 16.37 0.71 11.34
N GLY A 127 16.01 -0.55 11.05
CA GLY A 127 15.34 -1.48 11.96
C GLY A 127 14.21 -2.27 11.32
N LYS A 128 13.45 -3.05 12.11
CA LYS A 128 12.25 -3.74 11.60
C LYS A 128 11.05 -2.80 11.64
N ALA A 129 10.33 -2.64 10.52
CA ALA A 129 9.03 -1.99 10.48
C ALA A 129 7.91 -3.01 10.68
N SER A 130 6.84 -2.61 11.37
CA SER A 130 5.60 -3.38 11.46
C SER A 130 4.72 -3.04 10.27
N PHE A 131 4.31 -4.05 9.52
CA PHE A 131 3.47 -3.88 8.34
C PHE A 131 2.00 -3.89 8.73
N LEU A 132 1.26 -2.86 8.33
CA LEU A 132 -0.19 -2.88 8.39
C LEU A 132 -0.73 -3.59 7.15
N THR A 133 -0.77 -4.91 7.20
CA THR A 133 -1.51 -5.72 6.24
C THR A 133 -2.49 -6.63 6.99
N SER A 134 -3.64 -6.91 6.37
CA SER A 134 -4.61 -7.86 6.92
C SER A 134 -3.91 -9.18 7.24
N LYS A 135 -4.10 -9.67 8.48
CA LYS A 135 -3.31 -10.70 9.18
C LYS A 135 -3.10 -12.06 8.49
N HIS A 136 -3.56 -12.28 7.27
CA HIS A 136 -3.55 -13.57 6.59
C HIS A 136 -2.73 -13.63 5.31
N LEU A 137 -1.96 -12.58 4.97
CA LEU A 137 -1.17 -12.56 3.75
C LEU A 137 0.28 -12.14 4.03
N PRO A 138 1.24 -13.09 4.16
CA PRO A 138 2.66 -12.75 4.19
C PRO A 138 3.05 -12.02 2.90
N TRP A 139 3.96 -11.05 2.99
CA TRP A 139 4.37 -10.20 1.87
C TRP A 139 4.86 -11.02 0.65
N CYS A 140 5.42 -12.22 0.85
CA CYS A 140 5.75 -13.15 -0.25
C CYS A 140 4.55 -13.60 -1.09
N THR A 141 3.32 -13.48 -0.57
CA THR A 141 2.07 -13.81 -1.29
C THR A 141 1.34 -12.58 -1.83
N LEU A 142 1.59 -11.39 -1.28
CA LEU A 142 1.04 -10.11 -1.75
C LEU A 142 1.95 -9.34 -2.70
N PHE A 143 3.26 -9.61 -2.70
CA PHE A 143 4.19 -9.02 -3.66
C PHE A 143 3.74 -9.29 -5.10
N PRO A 144 3.33 -10.51 -5.50
CA PRO A 144 2.74 -10.77 -6.82
C PRO A 144 1.26 -10.37 -6.93
N LEU A 145 0.70 -9.61 -5.98
CA LEU A 145 -0.69 -9.12 -6.04
C LEU A 145 -0.73 -7.60 -6.01
N ILE A 146 0.25 -6.93 -5.41
CA ILE A 146 0.47 -5.47 -5.51
C ILE A 146 1.39 -5.17 -6.68
N SER A 147 2.50 -5.92 -6.85
CA SER A 147 3.28 -5.89 -8.11
C SER A 147 2.42 -6.32 -9.27
N GLU A 148 1.58 -7.38 -9.15
CA GLU A 148 0.67 -7.72 -10.24
C GLU A 148 -0.62 -6.87 -10.25
N ALA A 149 -1.03 -6.12 -9.23
CA ALA A 149 -2.11 -5.14 -9.42
C ALA A 149 -1.63 -3.94 -10.25
N SER A 150 -0.38 -3.52 -10.06
CA SER A 150 0.29 -2.55 -10.93
C SER A 150 0.71 -3.16 -12.28
N MET A 151 1.04 -4.45 -12.34
CA MET A 151 1.41 -5.18 -13.58
C MET A 151 0.19 -5.78 -14.32
N VAL A 152 -1.01 -5.78 -13.73
CA VAL A 152 -2.31 -6.04 -14.40
C VAL A 152 -2.86 -4.76 -15.06
N ILE A 153 -2.09 -3.68 -15.04
CA ILE A 153 -2.20 -2.57 -16.00
C ILE A 153 -1.21 -2.77 -17.18
N LEU A 154 -0.27 -3.72 -17.08
CA LEU A 154 0.73 -4.05 -18.09
C LEU A 154 0.58 -5.50 -18.61
N GLY A 155 -0.67 -5.90 -18.87
CA GLY A 155 -1.04 -7.13 -19.57
C GLY A 155 -2.48 -7.10 -20.03
#